data_AF-A0A1M6KJB4-F1
#
_entry.id   AF-A0A1M6KJB4-F1
#
_cell.length_a   1.000
_cell.length_b   1.000
_cell.length_c   1.000
_cell.angle_alpha   90.00
_cell.angle_beta   90.00
_cell.angle_gamma   90.00
#
_symmetry.space_group_name_H-M   'P 1'
#
loop_
_entity.id
_entity.type
_entity.pdbx_description
1 polymer ?
#
loop_
_entity_poly.entity_id
_entity_poly.type
_entity_poly.pdbx_seq_one_letter_code
_entity_poly.pdbx_strand_id
1 'polypeptide(L)'
;MIPSGKNSLLLLFILVCNIAGAQNLFNAENSKKFARYLESTRQYKLAAVEYERILSIEKTDPAIYTGLLKNYRMGNICENSFQNLNQLQVNNFFSDQNVASEYLKLSLSCNCCYEKNYFSDALSSVSSREKTFYKLGYFLFTEQKDSLSKFTYNNLSLLSNSYPTVLNKIENIESFKRKSPGLAMAMSAVIPGSGKAYSGYWGDAVMSLVFVSTNAWLSYRGFSKKGVKNANGWIFGGISLGFYLGNIWGSGKSARTYNQIEYEKLYNEAKNSIYSHF
;
A
#
# COMPACT_ATOMS: atom_id res chain seq x y z
N MET A 1 -28.72 -47.80 -62.98
CA MET A 1 -29.19 -46.43 -62.65
C MET A 1 -28.01 -45.66 -62.08
N ILE A 2 -27.43 -44.76 -62.88
CA ILE A 2 -26.30 -43.91 -62.49
C ILE A 2 -26.88 -42.76 -61.65
N PRO A 3 -26.46 -42.52 -60.39
CA PRO A 3 -26.97 -41.39 -59.64
C PRO A 3 -26.50 -40.11 -60.34
N SER A 4 -27.44 -39.18 -60.56
CA SER A 4 -27.13 -37.90 -61.23
C SER A 4 -25.95 -37.20 -60.55
N GLY A 5 -25.02 -36.64 -61.33
CA GLY A 5 -23.80 -36.02 -60.83
C GLY A 5 -24.01 -34.90 -59.80
N LYS A 6 -25.23 -34.34 -59.71
CA LYS A 6 -25.62 -33.38 -58.66
C LYS A 6 -25.71 -34.00 -57.27
N ASN A 7 -26.19 -35.24 -57.14
CA ASN A 7 -26.31 -35.92 -55.85
C ASN A 7 -24.94 -36.35 -55.31
N SER A 8 -24.02 -36.72 -56.21
CA SER A 8 -22.65 -37.08 -55.83
C SER A 8 -21.85 -35.86 -55.36
N LEU A 9 -22.09 -34.68 -55.94
CA LEU A 9 -21.46 -33.42 -55.53
C LEU A 9 -22.00 -32.93 -54.17
N LEU A 10 -23.29 -33.10 -53.92
CA LEU A 10 -23.94 -32.76 -52.64
C LEU A 10 -23.44 -33.68 -51.50
N LEU A 11 -23.30 -34.98 -51.77
CA LEU A 11 -22.72 -35.94 -50.83
C LEU A 11 -21.25 -35.63 -50.52
N LEU A 12 -20.46 -35.22 -51.52
CA LEU A 12 -19.08 -34.78 -51.33
C LEU A 12 -19.00 -33.50 -50.47
N PHE A 13 -19.93 -32.55 -50.68
CA PHE A 13 -20.00 -31.31 -49.90
C PHE A 13 -20.37 -31.56 -48.44
N ILE A 14 -21.32 -32.46 -48.17
CA ILE A 14 -21.70 -32.88 -46.81
C ILE A 14 -20.55 -33.64 -46.13
N LEU A 15 -19.79 -34.44 -46.87
CA LEU A 15 -18.62 -35.14 -46.32
C LEU A 15 -17.49 -34.16 -45.95
N VAL A 16 -17.24 -33.13 -46.77
CA VAL A 16 -16.22 -32.09 -46.50
C VAL A 16 -16.62 -31.20 -45.31
N CYS A 17 -17.91 -30.88 -45.14
CA CYS A 17 -18.39 -30.13 -43.97
C CYS A 17 -18.28 -30.92 -42.65
N ASN A 18 -18.35 -32.25 -42.66
CA ASN A 18 -18.16 -33.06 -41.45
C ASN A 18 -16.68 -33.17 -41.02
N ILE A 19 -15.73 -32.89 -41.92
CA ILE A 19 -14.28 -32.87 -41.61
C ILE A 19 -13.87 -31.51 -41.01
N ALA A 20 -14.69 -30.47 -41.17
CA ALA A 20 -14.56 -29.23 -40.42
C ALA A 20 -15.08 -29.43 -38.98
N GLY A 21 -14.32 -30.17 -38.17
CA GLY A 21 -14.62 -30.32 -36.75
C GLY A 21 -14.75 -28.96 -36.10
N ALA A 22 -15.92 -28.65 -35.54
CA ALA A 22 -16.13 -27.44 -34.77
C ALA A 22 -15.10 -27.42 -33.62
N GLN A 23 -14.17 -26.46 -33.63
CA GLN A 23 -13.22 -26.32 -32.54
C GLN A 23 -13.99 -25.94 -31.27
N ASN A 24 -13.87 -26.74 -30.22
CA ASN A 24 -14.43 -26.39 -28.92
C ASN A 24 -13.63 -25.23 -28.31
N LEU A 25 -14.10 -24.01 -28.53
CA LEU A 25 -13.50 -22.78 -28.03
C LEU A 25 -13.42 -22.71 -26.49
N PHE A 26 -14.27 -23.47 -25.78
CA PHE A 26 -14.36 -23.46 -24.33
C PHE A 26 -13.59 -24.59 -23.65
N ASN A 27 -12.74 -25.31 -24.39
CA ASN A 27 -11.85 -26.30 -23.77
C ASN A 27 -10.75 -25.61 -22.94
N ALA A 28 -10.11 -26.36 -22.04
CA ALA A 28 -9.13 -25.79 -21.12
C ALA A 28 -7.88 -25.23 -21.83
N GLU A 29 -7.46 -25.83 -22.95
CA GLU A 29 -6.31 -25.34 -23.72
C GLU A 29 -6.56 -23.96 -24.35
N ASN A 30 -7.72 -23.77 -24.97
CA ASN A 30 -8.15 -22.50 -25.55
C ASN A 30 -8.39 -21.46 -24.45
N SER A 31 -8.94 -21.87 -23.31
CA SER A 31 -9.11 -21.02 -22.12
C SER A 31 -7.76 -20.52 -21.61
N LYS A 32 -6.73 -21.39 -21.53
CA LYS A 32 -5.35 -21.00 -21.16
C LYS A 32 -4.76 -19.99 -22.14
N LYS A 33 -4.96 -20.19 -23.45
CA LYS A 33 -4.52 -19.24 -24.49
C LYS A 33 -5.20 -17.88 -24.33
N PHE A 34 -6.51 -17.88 -24.07
CA PHE A 34 -7.28 -16.66 -23.87
C PHE A 34 -6.90 -15.93 -22.59
N ALA A 35 -6.72 -16.63 -21.47
CA ALA A 35 -6.23 -16.05 -20.21
C ALA A 35 -4.87 -15.35 -20.39
N ARG A 36 -3.94 -15.98 -21.12
CA ARG A 36 -2.63 -15.38 -21.46
C ARG A 36 -2.76 -14.16 -22.36
N TYR A 37 -3.70 -14.17 -23.32
CA TYR A 37 -3.99 -12.99 -24.14
C TYR A 37 -4.50 -11.82 -23.27
N LEU A 38 -5.43 -12.10 -22.36
CA LEU A 38 -5.94 -11.10 -21.40
C LEU A 38 -4.82 -10.55 -20.51
N GLU A 39 -3.92 -11.40 -20.02
CA GLU A 39 -2.70 -10.96 -19.31
C GLU A 39 -1.84 -10.01 -20.15
N SER A 40 -1.56 -10.39 -21.40
CA SER A 40 -0.70 -9.60 -22.30
C SER A 40 -1.29 -8.22 -22.62
N THR A 41 -2.62 -8.12 -22.59
CA THR A 41 -3.38 -6.88 -22.78
C THR A 41 -3.72 -6.17 -21.46
N ARG A 42 -3.13 -6.62 -20.34
CA ARG A 42 -3.29 -6.08 -18.97
C ARG A 42 -4.73 -6.11 -18.44
N GLN A 43 -5.57 -6.96 -19.00
CA GLN A 43 -6.95 -7.17 -18.55
C GLN A 43 -6.99 -8.17 -17.39
N TYR A 44 -6.25 -7.88 -16.31
CA TYR A 44 -5.98 -8.82 -15.22
C TYR A 44 -7.24 -9.35 -14.53
N LYS A 45 -8.28 -8.53 -14.39
CA LYS A 45 -9.57 -8.98 -13.83
C LYS A 45 -10.26 -10.04 -14.69
N LEU A 46 -10.26 -9.85 -16.01
CA LEU A 46 -10.83 -10.83 -16.92
C LEU A 46 -9.95 -12.08 -16.98
N ALA A 47 -8.63 -11.92 -16.99
CA ALA A 47 -7.70 -13.03 -16.94
C ALA A 47 -7.91 -13.89 -15.68
N ALA A 48 -8.06 -13.27 -14.50
CA ALA A 48 -8.34 -13.95 -13.25
C ALA A 48 -9.62 -14.80 -13.33
N VAL A 49 -10.72 -14.24 -13.84
CA VAL A 49 -11.98 -14.97 -14.04
C VAL A 49 -11.79 -16.17 -15.00
N GLU A 50 -10.98 -16.01 -16.05
CA GLU A 50 -10.68 -17.12 -16.95
C GLU A 50 -9.85 -18.22 -16.27
N TYR A 51 -8.90 -17.87 -15.39
CA TYR A 51 -8.18 -18.84 -14.57
C TYR A 51 -9.07 -19.55 -13.55
N GLU A 52 -9.99 -18.86 -12.90
CA GLU A 52 -11.02 -19.47 -12.04
C GLU A 52 -11.85 -20.49 -12.83
N ARG A 53 -12.24 -20.15 -14.08
CA ARG A 53 -12.97 -21.07 -14.96
C ARG A 53 -12.15 -22.30 -15.30
N ILE A 54 -10.85 -22.15 -15.60
CA ILE A 54 -9.98 -23.29 -15.91
C ILE A 54 -9.92 -24.26 -14.72
N LEU A 55 -9.79 -23.72 -13.50
CA LEU A 55 -9.72 -24.53 -12.27
C LEU A 55 -11.02 -25.27 -11.95
N SER A 56 -12.18 -24.84 -12.50
CA SER A 56 -13.45 -25.53 -12.28
C SER A 56 -13.75 -26.65 -13.28
N ILE A 57 -13.03 -26.70 -14.42
CA ILE A 57 -13.30 -27.65 -15.52
C ILE A 57 -12.18 -28.67 -15.77
N GLU A 58 -10.96 -28.40 -15.32
CA GLU A 58 -9.79 -29.27 -15.54
C GLU A 58 -9.20 -29.75 -14.20
N LYS A 59 -8.44 -30.85 -14.24
CA LYS A 59 -7.61 -31.26 -13.12
C LYS A 59 -6.65 -30.12 -12.78
N THR A 60 -6.60 -29.79 -11.50
CA THR A 60 -5.82 -28.69 -10.93
C THR A 60 -4.32 -28.84 -11.20
N ASP A 61 -3.71 -27.77 -11.73
CA ASP A 61 -2.29 -27.64 -12.09
C ASP A 61 -1.71 -26.40 -11.38
N PRO A 62 -0.57 -26.50 -10.65
CA PRO A 62 0.08 -25.38 -9.99
C PRO A 62 0.24 -24.14 -10.88
N ALA A 63 0.55 -24.31 -12.18
CA ALA A 63 0.75 -23.19 -13.09
C ALA A 63 -0.50 -22.33 -13.26
N ILE A 64 -1.69 -22.93 -13.16
CA ILE A 64 -2.98 -22.24 -13.27
C ILE A 64 -3.25 -21.43 -12.00
N TYR A 65 -2.93 -21.95 -10.81
CA TYR A 65 -2.99 -21.18 -9.56
C TYR A 65 -2.00 -20.02 -9.55
N THR A 66 -0.76 -20.22 -10.03
CA THR A 66 0.22 -19.14 -10.14
C THR A 66 -0.33 -18.03 -11.05
N GLY A 67 -0.94 -18.39 -12.19
CA GLY A 67 -1.62 -17.45 -13.08
C GLY A 67 -2.74 -16.69 -12.38
N LEU A 68 -3.64 -17.39 -11.69
CA LEU A 68 -4.74 -16.79 -10.93
C LEU A 68 -4.24 -15.78 -9.89
N LEU A 69 -3.33 -16.20 -9.01
CA LEU A 69 -2.77 -15.38 -7.93
C LEU A 69 -2.07 -14.13 -8.45
N LYS A 70 -1.27 -14.28 -9.52
CA LYS A 70 -0.61 -13.17 -10.19
C LYS A 70 -1.62 -12.17 -10.75
N ASN A 71 -2.71 -12.64 -11.37
CA ASN A 71 -3.73 -11.76 -11.94
C ASN A 71 -4.58 -11.07 -10.86
N TYR A 72 -4.88 -11.74 -9.75
CA TYR A 72 -5.45 -11.07 -8.60
C TYR A 72 -4.55 -9.96 -8.09
N ARG A 73 -3.25 -10.22 -7.97
CA ARG A 73 -2.27 -9.25 -7.49
C ARG A 73 -2.16 -8.06 -8.44
N MET A 74 -1.92 -8.31 -9.73
CA MET A 74 -1.75 -7.28 -10.76
C MET A 74 -3.03 -6.47 -10.99
N GLY A 75 -4.20 -7.09 -10.80
CA GLY A 75 -5.49 -6.43 -10.87
C GLY A 75 -5.94 -5.74 -9.58
N ASN A 76 -5.14 -5.79 -8.50
CA ASN A 76 -5.51 -5.34 -7.15
C ASN A 76 -6.86 -5.92 -6.67
N ILE A 77 -7.11 -7.20 -6.97
CA ILE A 77 -8.36 -7.92 -6.66
C ILE A 77 -8.21 -8.56 -5.29
N CYS A 78 -8.49 -7.75 -4.27
CA CYS A 78 -8.37 -8.16 -2.86
C CYS A 78 -9.71 -8.59 -2.26
N GLU A 79 -10.81 -7.98 -2.73
CA GLU A 79 -12.14 -8.31 -2.26
C GLU A 79 -12.53 -9.72 -2.71
N ASN A 80 -12.93 -10.57 -1.76
CA ASN A 80 -13.34 -11.96 -1.93
C ASN A 80 -12.30 -12.92 -2.56
N SER A 81 -11.15 -12.43 -3.04
CA SER A 81 -10.14 -13.29 -3.69
C SER A 81 -9.62 -14.38 -2.77
N PHE A 82 -9.37 -14.08 -1.50
CA PHE A 82 -8.94 -15.11 -0.52
C PHE A 82 -10.05 -16.10 -0.15
N GLN A 83 -11.32 -15.69 -0.20
CA GLN A 83 -12.45 -16.61 -0.04
C GLN A 83 -12.53 -17.57 -1.22
N ASN A 84 -12.39 -17.05 -2.45
CA ASN A 84 -12.35 -17.85 -3.67
C ASN A 84 -11.15 -18.82 -3.65
N LEU A 85 -9.96 -18.35 -3.25
CA LEU A 85 -8.76 -19.19 -3.13
C LEU A 85 -8.93 -20.32 -2.12
N ASN A 86 -9.63 -20.07 -1.02
CA ASN A 86 -9.96 -21.09 -0.04
C ASN A 86 -10.95 -22.12 -0.61
N GLN A 87 -12.01 -21.68 -1.29
CA GLN A 87 -12.96 -22.58 -1.98
C GLN A 87 -12.26 -23.44 -3.05
N LEU A 88 -11.30 -22.84 -3.77
CA LEU A 88 -10.45 -23.52 -4.74
C LEU A 88 -9.32 -24.34 -4.09
N GLN A 89 -9.24 -24.40 -2.75
CA GLN A 89 -8.25 -25.18 -2.00
C GLN A 89 -6.79 -24.92 -2.42
N VAL A 90 -6.43 -23.64 -2.61
CA VAL A 90 -5.07 -23.24 -3.05
C VAL A 90 -3.96 -23.77 -2.14
N ASN A 91 -4.26 -23.97 -0.86
CA ASN A 91 -3.32 -24.44 0.15
C ASN A 91 -2.77 -25.85 -0.17
N ASN A 92 -3.52 -26.68 -0.89
CA ASN A 92 -3.06 -28.00 -1.35
C ASN A 92 -1.88 -27.90 -2.34
N PHE A 93 -1.66 -26.72 -2.92
CA PHE A 93 -0.62 -26.45 -3.91
C PHE A 93 0.53 -25.61 -3.37
N PHE A 94 0.55 -25.31 -2.06
CA PHE A 94 1.67 -24.56 -1.48
C PHE A 94 2.99 -25.31 -1.51
N SER A 95 3.05 -26.60 -1.79
CA SER A 95 4.31 -27.31 -2.05
C SER A 95 5.03 -26.80 -3.30
N ASP A 96 4.30 -26.18 -4.24
CA ASP A 96 4.88 -25.47 -5.37
C ASP A 96 5.34 -24.06 -4.96
N GLN A 97 6.63 -23.78 -5.17
CA GLN A 97 7.25 -22.51 -4.77
C GLN A 97 6.63 -21.30 -5.50
N ASN A 98 6.19 -21.43 -6.74
CA ASN A 98 5.61 -20.31 -7.49
C ASN A 98 4.21 -19.97 -6.96
N VAL A 99 3.40 -20.99 -6.67
CA VAL A 99 2.10 -20.81 -6.02
C VAL A 99 2.27 -20.15 -4.66
N ALA A 100 3.17 -20.68 -3.82
CA ALA A 100 3.44 -20.12 -2.50
C ALA A 100 3.94 -18.67 -2.57
N SER A 101 4.89 -18.37 -3.46
CA SER A 101 5.47 -17.04 -3.63
C SER A 101 4.42 -16.01 -4.12
N GLU A 102 3.60 -16.34 -5.12
CA GLU A 102 2.53 -15.43 -5.57
C GLU A 102 1.41 -15.27 -4.53
N TYR A 103 1.09 -16.29 -3.74
CA TYR A 103 0.16 -16.15 -2.61
C TYR A 103 0.68 -15.15 -1.58
N LEU A 104 1.95 -15.27 -1.17
CA LEU A 104 2.57 -14.34 -0.21
C LEU A 104 2.60 -12.90 -0.74
N LYS A 105 2.94 -12.71 -2.02
CA LYS A 105 2.91 -11.39 -2.67
C LYS A 105 1.50 -10.80 -2.69
N LEU A 106 0.48 -11.61 -3.01
CA LEU A 106 -0.92 -11.18 -2.98
C LEU A 106 -1.35 -10.79 -1.55
N SER A 107 -1.00 -11.59 -0.53
CA SER A 107 -1.30 -11.26 0.89
C SER A 107 -0.71 -9.93 1.32
N LEU A 108 0.55 -9.64 0.95
CA LEU A 108 1.17 -8.35 1.22
C LEU A 108 0.54 -7.21 0.41
N SER A 109 0.20 -7.46 -0.86
CA SER A 109 -0.48 -6.48 -1.75
C SER A 109 -1.81 -6.03 -1.19
N CYS A 110 -2.61 -7.00 -0.75
CA CYS A 110 -3.92 -6.72 -0.18
C CYS A 110 -3.89 -6.33 1.30
N ASN A 111 -2.70 -6.35 1.92
CA ASN A 111 -2.48 -6.17 3.35
C ASN A 111 -3.49 -6.96 4.21
N CYS A 112 -3.74 -8.23 3.86
CA CYS A 112 -4.78 -9.01 4.51
C CYS A 112 -4.48 -10.51 4.47
N CYS A 113 -5.36 -11.27 5.12
CA CYS A 113 -5.43 -12.73 4.99
C CYS A 113 -4.15 -13.44 5.45
N TYR A 114 -3.54 -12.93 6.52
CA TYR A 114 -2.44 -13.57 7.25
C TYR A 114 -2.91 -14.72 8.15
N GLU A 115 -3.99 -15.42 7.76
CA GLU A 115 -4.50 -16.55 8.53
C GLU A 115 -3.34 -17.50 8.83
N LYS A 116 -3.18 -17.82 10.12
CA LYS A 116 -1.94 -18.36 10.68
C LYS A 116 -1.47 -19.65 10.00
N ASN A 117 -2.40 -20.42 9.42
CA ASN A 117 -2.10 -21.65 8.71
C ASN A 117 -1.61 -21.33 7.29
N TYR A 118 -2.38 -20.63 6.46
CA TYR A 118 -2.04 -20.49 5.04
C TYR A 118 -0.80 -19.65 4.76
N PHE A 119 -0.63 -18.53 5.48
CA PHE A 119 0.57 -17.71 5.30
C PHE A 119 1.83 -18.45 5.78
N SER A 120 1.73 -19.21 6.88
CA SER A 120 2.85 -20.02 7.39
C SER A 120 3.16 -21.21 6.48
N ASP A 121 2.15 -21.86 5.93
CA ASP A 121 2.28 -22.99 5.01
C ASP A 121 2.96 -22.54 3.71
N ALA A 122 2.52 -21.42 3.12
CA ALA A 122 3.19 -20.84 1.95
C ALA A 122 4.64 -20.42 2.26
N LEU A 123 4.92 -19.86 3.44
CA LEU A 123 6.28 -19.54 3.88
C LEU A 123 7.19 -20.77 4.04
N SER A 124 6.64 -21.98 4.16
CA SER A 124 7.43 -23.21 4.34
C SER A 124 8.09 -23.70 3.06
N SER A 125 7.52 -23.35 1.91
CA SER A 125 7.94 -23.81 0.58
C SER A 125 8.86 -22.85 -0.18
N VAL A 126 9.07 -21.65 0.36
CA VAL A 126 9.97 -20.65 -0.23
C VAL A 126 11.37 -20.74 0.40
N SER A 127 12.37 -20.22 -0.31
CA SER A 127 13.74 -20.22 0.18
C SER A 127 13.88 -19.45 1.50
N SER A 128 14.90 -19.76 2.31
CA SER A 128 15.16 -19.02 3.56
C SER A 128 15.27 -17.50 3.34
N ARG A 129 15.83 -17.08 2.20
CA ARG A 129 15.93 -15.67 1.81
C ARG A 129 14.56 -15.03 1.59
N GLU A 130 13.70 -15.68 0.82
CA GLU A 130 12.32 -15.21 0.55
C GLU A 130 11.48 -15.24 1.83
N LYS A 131 11.65 -16.27 2.66
CA LYS A 131 10.96 -16.38 3.95
C LYS A 131 11.27 -15.19 4.84
N THR A 132 12.54 -14.74 4.90
CA THR A 132 12.91 -13.53 5.64
C THR A 132 12.27 -12.29 5.04
N PHE A 133 12.28 -12.15 3.70
CA PHE A 133 11.64 -11.02 3.01
C PHE A 133 10.13 -10.92 3.29
N TYR A 134 9.38 -12.01 3.11
CA TYR A 134 7.94 -12.02 3.32
C TYR A 134 7.54 -11.84 4.78
N LYS A 135 8.32 -12.37 5.74
CA LYS A 135 8.11 -12.11 7.17
C LYS A 135 8.38 -10.65 7.55
N LEU A 136 9.44 -10.06 6.99
CA LEU A 136 9.72 -8.65 7.16
C LEU A 136 8.57 -7.79 6.63
N GLY A 137 8.11 -8.10 5.41
CA GLY A 137 6.92 -7.50 4.80
C GLY A 137 5.71 -7.63 5.73
N TYR A 138 5.40 -8.81 6.24
CA TYR A 138 4.29 -9.02 7.17
C TYR A 138 4.35 -8.08 8.38
N PHE A 139 5.49 -7.98 9.07
CA PHE A 139 5.62 -7.07 10.22
C PHE A 139 5.48 -5.58 9.83
N LEU A 140 5.96 -5.22 8.63
CA LEU A 140 5.85 -3.87 8.09
C LEU A 140 4.43 -3.53 7.59
N PHE A 141 3.67 -4.48 7.07
CA PHE A 141 2.31 -4.21 6.59
C PHE A 141 1.29 -4.21 7.73
N THR A 142 1.53 -5.01 8.78
CA THR A 142 0.69 -5.09 9.99
C THR A 142 1.06 -4.11 11.10
N GLU A 143 2.03 -3.23 10.88
CA GLU A 143 2.45 -2.20 11.85
C GLU A 143 2.96 -2.73 13.21
N GLN A 144 3.50 -3.94 13.21
CA GLN A 144 4.11 -4.57 14.39
C GLN A 144 5.55 -4.08 14.62
N LYS A 145 5.69 -2.85 15.14
CA LYS A 145 6.98 -2.14 15.28
C LYS A 145 8.04 -2.92 16.06
N ASP A 146 7.69 -3.45 17.23
CA ASP A 146 8.64 -4.18 18.07
C ASP A 146 9.12 -5.48 17.40
N SER A 147 8.19 -6.19 16.75
CA SER A 147 8.51 -7.40 15.99
C SER A 147 9.34 -7.08 14.75
N LEU A 148 9.03 -5.99 14.03
CA LEU A 148 9.78 -5.52 12.88
C LEU A 148 11.24 -5.23 13.27
N SER A 149 11.46 -4.45 14.32
CA SER A 149 12.81 -4.09 14.77
C SER A 149 13.61 -5.32 15.23
N LYS A 150 13.02 -6.14 16.11
CA LYS A 150 13.66 -7.38 16.58
C LYS A 150 13.98 -8.34 15.43
N PHE A 151 13.05 -8.49 14.47
CA PHE A 151 13.25 -9.36 13.33
C PHE A 151 14.33 -8.82 12.37
N THR A 152 14.35 -7.51 12.14
CA THR A 152 15.36 -6.84 11.31
C THR A 152 16.76 -7.05 11.89
N TYR A 153 16.93 -6.78 13.19
CA TYR A 153 18.20 -6.98 13.90
C TYR A 153 18.70 -8.43 13.80
N ASN A 154 17.82 -9.40 14.06
CA ASN A 154 18.19 -10.83 14.01
C ASN A 154 18.55 -11.32 12.60
N ASN A 155 18.15 -10.62 11.55
CA ASN A 155 18.40 -10.99 10.16
C ASN A 155 19.28 -9.98 9.41
N LEU A 156 19.97 -9.10 10.14
CA LEU A 156 20.69 -7.95 9.57
C LEU A 156 21.65 -8.36 8.45
N SER A 157 22.44 -9.41 8.65
CA SER A 157 23.42 -9.89 7.66
C SER A 157 22.78 -10.43 6.38
N LEU A 158 21.62 -11.07 6.47
CA LEU A 158 20.89 -11.55 5.30
C LEU A 158 20.23 -10.39 4.56
N LEU A 159 19.60 -9.48 5.31
CA LEU A 159 18.90 -8.32 4.76
C LEU A 159 19.86 -7.34 4.09
N SER A 160 21.03 -7.08 4.68
CA SER A 160 22.03 -6.20 4.08
C SER A 160 22.57 -6.76 2.76
N ASN A 161 22.76 -8.08 2.68
CA ASN A 161 23.26 -8.75 1.48
C ASN A 161 22.20 -8.92 0.39
N SER A 162 20.96 -9.25 0.77
CA SER A 162 19.91 -9.64 -0.19
C SER A 162 18.92 -8.52 -0.52
N TYR A 163 18.65 -7.61 0.43
CA TYR A 163 17.63 -6.56 0.32
C TYR A 163 18.09 -5.22 0.92
N PRO A 164 19.26 -4.68 0.50
CA PRO A 164 19.85 -3.48 1.10
C PRO A 164 18.96 -2.25 1.00
N THR A 165 18.19 -2.12 -0.08
CA THR A 165 17.25 -1.01 -0.29
C THR A 165 16.11 -1.03 0.73
N VAL A 166 15.54 -2.20 0.99
CA VAL A 166 14.48 -2.40 2.00
C VAL A 166 15.02 -2.13 3.39
N LEU A 167 16.20 -2.67 3.71
CA LEU A 167 16.84 -2.47 5.00
C LEU A 167 17.07 -0.98 5.29
N ASN A 168 17.65 -0.24 4.35
CA ASN A 168 17.86 1.21 4.49
C ASN A 168 16.55 1.95 4.75
N LYS A 169 15.45 1.60 4.08
CA LYS A 169 14.14 2.22 4.34
C LYS A 169 13.62 1.95 5.76
N ILE A 170 13.85 0.75 6.29
CA ILE A 170 13.49 0.40 7.67
C ILE A 170 14.39 1.14 8.68
N GLU A 171 15.69 1.24 8.42
CA GLU A 171 16.63 1.99 9.25
C GLU A 171 16.27 3.49 9.32
N ASN A 172 15.74 4.06 8.24
CA ASN A 172 15.23 5.44 8.25
C ASN A 172 14.02 5.60 9.20
N ILE A 173 13.17 4.59 9.33
CA ILE A 173 12.05 4.60 10.29
C ILE A 173 12.60 4.56 11.73
N GLU A 174 13.57 3.69 12.01
CA GLU A 174 14.14 3.53 13.35
C GLU A 174 14.97 4.73 13.79
N SER A 175 15.70 5.35 12.86
CA SER A 175 16.53 6.53 13.12
C SER A 175 15.73 7.86 13.16
N PHE A 176 14.43 7.82 12.86
CA PHE A 176 13.58 9.02 12.83
C PHE A 176 13.48 9.69 14.21
N LYS A 177 14.01 10.91 14.31
CA LYS A 177 13.94 11.73 15.52
C LYS A 177 12.71 12.62 15.50
N ARG A 178 11.79 12.37 16.43
CA ARG A 178 10.59 13.19 16.62
C ARG A 178 10.94 14.58 17.14
N LYS A 179 10.30 15.60 16.56
CA LYS A 179 10.30 16.97 17.08
C LYS A 179 9.52 17.06 18.40
N SER A 180 10.03 17.81 19.36
CA SER A 180 9.40 17.93 20.69
C SER A 180 8.25 18.95 20.67
N PRO A 181 7.00 18.56 21.00
CA PRO A 181 5.89 19.50 21.11
C PRO A 181 6.09 20.54 22.22
N GLY A 182 6.68 20.13 23.35
CA GLY A 182 6.95 21.03 24.47
C GLY A 182 7.99 22.10 24.11
N LEU A 183 9.05 21.70 23.39
CA LEU A 183 10.04 22.65 22.90
C LEU A 183 9.42 23.64 21.90
N ALA A 184 8.57 23.16 20.99
CA ALA A 184 7.87 24.02 20.05
C ALA A 184 6.97 25.04 20.77
N MET A 185 6.23 24.63 21.80
CA MET A 185 5.45 25.55 22.64
C MET A 185 6.35 26.58 23.34
N ALA A 186 7.44 26.14 23.96
CA ALA A 186 8.37 27.01 24.70
C ALA A 186 9.01 28.07 23.78
N MET A 187 9.48 27.66 22.59
CA MET A 187 10.00 28.59 21.59
C MET A 187 8.94 29.65 21.24
N SER A 188 7.72 29.21 20.94
CA SER A 188 6.61 30.10 20.56
C SER A 188 6.09 31.01 21.68
N ALA A 189 6.37 30.68 22.94
CA ALA A 189 6.11 31.55 24.07
C ALA A 189 7.14 32.70 24.14
N VAL A 190 8.40 32.44 23.81
CA VAL A 190 9.42 33.51 23.76
C VAL A 190 9.24 34.38 22.53
N ILE A 191 9.11 33.76 21.35
CA ILE A 191 8.95 34.45 20.07
C ILE A 191 7.76 33.83 19.34
N PRO A 192 6.64 34.55 19.18
CA PRO A 192 5.46 34.04 18.48
C PRO A 192 5.81 33.46 17.10
N GLY A 193 5.31 32.26 16.80
CA GLY A 193 5.58 31.55 15.55
C GLY A 193 6.87 30.71 15.50
N SER A 194 7.84 30.92 16.38
CA SER A 194 9.14 30.21 16.28
C SER A 194 9.04 28.68 16.46
N GLY A 195 8.09 28.18 17.24
CA GLY A 195 7.82 26.74 17.35
C GLY A 195 7.21 26.12 16.08
N LYS A 196 6.45 26.91 15.32
CA LYS A 196 5.92 26.52 14.00
C LYS A 196 7.04 26.48 12.97
N ALA A 197 7.94 27.46 12.99
CA ALA A 197 9.16 27.46 12.18
C ALA A 197 10.05 26.25 12.48
N TYR A 198 10.26 25.93 13.76
CA TYR A 198 10.96 24.70 14.19
C TYR A 198 10.33 23.43 13.59
N SER A 199 9.01 23.42 13.43
CA SER A 199 8.25 22.31 12.84
C SER A 199 8.14 22.37 11.32
N GLY A 200 8.78 23.34 10.65
CA GLY A 200 8.76 23.51 9.19
C GLY A 200 7.57 24.33 8.64
N TYR A 201 6.66 24.79 9.50
CA TYR A 201 5.48 25.58 9.13
C TYR A 201 5.80 27.08 9.11
N TRP A 202 6.65 27.50 8.16
CA TRP A 202 7.15 28.87 8.09
C TRP A 202 6.07 29.91 7.79
N GLY A 203 5.09 29.59 6.95
CA GLY A 203 3.94 30.47 6.69
C GLY A 203 3.16 30.79 7.97
N ASP A 204 2.81 29.75 8.73
CA ASP A 204 2.10 29.91 10.01
C ASP A 204 2.95 30.62 11.06
N ALA A 205 4.27 30.44 11.03
CA ALA A 205 5.21 31.14 11.90
C ALA A 205 5.15 32.65 11.68
N VAL A 206 5.29 33.09 10.43
CA VAL A 206 5.23 34.51 10.05
C VAL A 206 3.87 35.12 10.41
N MET A 207 2.77 34.42 10.09
CA MET A 207 1.43 34.91 10.44
C MET A 207 1.25 35.08 11.94
N SER A 208 1.74 34.13 12.73
CA SER A 208 1.66 34.23 14.19
C SER A 208 2.44 35.42 14.73
N LEU A 209 3.64 35.66 14.20
CA LEU A 209 4.46 36.81 14.58
C LEU A 209 3.75 38.12 14.24
N VAL A 210 3.26 38.27 13.01
CA VAL A 210 2.59 39.49 12.53
C VAL A 210 1.33 39.78 13.33
N PHE A 211 0.45 38.79 13.52
CA PHE A 211 -0.80 38.99 14.25
C PHE A 211 -0.57 39.33 15.72
N VAL A 212 0.30 38.60 16.41
CA VAL A 212 0.57 38.88 17.83
C VAL A 212 1.27 40.24 17.98
N SER A 213 2.34 40.49 17.22
CA SER A 213 3.11 41.75 17.36
C SER A 213 2.31 42.98 16.97
N THR A 214 1.55 42.93 15.88
CA THR A 214 0.76 44.08 15.41
C THR A 214 -0.35 44.42 16.41
N ASN A 215 -1.09 43.41 16.90
CA ASN A 215 -2.15 43.66 17.88
C ASN A 215 -1.60 44.09 19.24
N ALA A 216 -0.47 43.51 19.69
CA ALA A 216 0.23 43.96 20.89
C ALA A 216 0.66 45.43 20.76
N TRP A 217 1.22 45.82 19.61
CA TRP A 217 1.63 47.20 19.34
C TRP A 217 0.43 48.16 19.31
N LEU A 218 -0.68 47.78 18.66
CA LEU A 218 -1.92 48.56 18.64
C LEU A 218 -2.50 48.74 20.05
N SER A 219 -2.48 47.69 20.87
CA SER A 219 -2.88 47.73 22.28
C SER A 219 -2.00 48.69 23.08
N TYR A 220 -0.68 48.56 22.96
CA TYR A 220 0.30 49.45 23.60
C TYR A 220 0.07 50.91 23.23
N ARG A 221 -0.11 51.22 21.94
CA ARG A 221 -0.43 52.58 21.48
C ARG A 221 -1.76 53.09 22.02
N GLY A 222 -2.76 52.21 22.12
CA GLY A 222 -4.06 52.52 22.71
C GLY A 222 -3.93 52.98 24.15
N PHE A 223 -3.22 52.22 24.98
CA PHE A 223 -3.00 52.54 26.38
C PHE A 223 -2.06 53.73 26.59
N SER A 224 -1.00 53.85 25.81
CA SER A 224 -0.06 54.98 25.86
C SER A 224 -0.75 56.33 25.63
N LYS A 225 -1.70 56.41 24.68
CA LYS A 225 -2.35 57.69 24.33
C LYS A 225 -3.48 58.11 25.26
N LYS A 226 -4.26 57.16 25.79
CA LYS A 226 -5.54 57.44 26.47
C LYS A 226 -5.67 56.72 27.83
N GLY A 227 -4.60 56.09 28.30
CA GLY A 227 -4.58 55.31 29.52
C GLY A 227 -5.51 54.09 29.47
N VAL A 228 -5.74 53.49 30.63
CA VAL A 228 -6.57 52.29 30.82
C VAL A 228 -8.04 52.48 30.45
N LYS A 229 -8.51 53.73 30.28
CA LYS A 229 -9.88 54.06 29.86
C LYS A 229 -10.12 53.84 28.36
N ASN A 230 -9.08 53.50 27.58
CA ASN A 230 -9.23 53.28 26.15
C ASN A 230 -9.75 51.88 25.82
N ALA A 231 -10.97 51.80 25.29
CA ALA A 231 -11.57 50.55 24.81
C ALA A 231 -10.69 49.84 23.78
N ASN A 232 -10.06 50.56 22.85
CA ASN A 232 -9.22 49.96 21.81
C ASN A 232 -7.98 49.25 22.39
N GLY A 233 -7.42 49.75 23.50
CA GLY A 233 -6.30 49.12 24.19
C GLY A 233 -6.66 47.71 24.65
N TRP A 234 -7.83 47.59 25.30
CA TRP A 234 -8.37 46.31 25.76
C TRP A 234 -8.80 45.38 24.63
N ILE A 235 -9.43 45.91 23.57
CA ILE A 235 -9.84 45.11 22.40
C ILE A 235 -8.61 44.45 21.75
N PHE A 236 -7.62 45.25 21.33
CA PHE A 236 -6.43 44.71 20.69
C PHE A 236 -5.56 43.89 21.64
N GLY A 237 -5.57 44.21 22.94
CA GLY A 237 -4.88 43.43 23.96
C GLY A 237 -5.49 42.04 24.13
N GLY A 238 -6.81 41.95 24.22
CA GLY A 238 -7.54 40.67 24.27
C GLY A 238 -7.34 39.84 23.01
N ILE A 239 -7.40 40.47 21.83
CA ILE A 239 -7.11 39.82 20.54
C ILE A 239 -5.67 39.29 20.52
N SER A 240 -4.69 40.12 20.89
CA SER A 240 -3.28 39.73 20.96
C SER A 240 -3.06 38.56 21.92
N LEU A 241 -3.69 38.60 23.10
CA LEU A 241 -3.60 37.54 24.10
C LEU A 241 -4.20 36.22 23.56
N GLY A 242 -5.37 36.29 22.93
CA GLY A 242 -6.01 35.13 22.30
C GLY A 242 -5.13 34.51 21.21
N PHE A 243 -4.59 35.32 20.29
CA PHE A 243 -3.68 34.84 19.26
C PHE A 243 -2.36 34.31 19.83
N TYR A 244 -1.84 34.92 20.89
CA TYR A 244 -0.60 34.48 21.54
C TYR A 244 -0.76 33.09 22.16
N LEU A 245 -1.82 32.88 22.96
CA LEU A 245 -2.12 31.56 23.55
C LEU A 245 -2.42 30.52 22.47
N GLY A 246 -3.21 30.89 21.46
CA GLY A 246 -3.51 30.03 20.31
C GLY A 246 -2.25 29.64 19.52
N ASN A 247 -1.30 30.57 19.37
CA ASN A 247 0.00 30.31 18.73
C ASN A 247 0.84 29.29 19.52
N ILE A 248 0.93 29.42 20.85
CA ILE A 248 1.68 28.48 21.69
C ILE A 248 1.10 27.07 21.53
N TRP A 249 -0.21 26.92 21.74
CA TRP A 249 -0.88 25.63 21.59
C TRP A 249 -0.72 25.07 20.16
N GLY A 250 -0.94 25.93 19.15
CA GLY A 250 -0.79 25.58 17.74
C GLY A 250 0.62 25.13 17.36
N SER A 251 1.65 25.63 18.05
CA SER A 251 3.05 25.22 17.82
C SER A 251 3.34 23.81 18.36
N GLY A 252 2.76 23.45 19.49
CA GLY A 252 2.80 22.07 19.97
C GLY A 252 2.08 21.12 19.02
N LYS A 253 0.93 21.54 18.49
CA LYS A 253 0.17 20.78 17.49
C LYS A 253 0.98 20.61 16.19
N SER A 254 1.60 21.66 15.66
CA SER A 254 2.40 21.59 14.43
C SER A 254 3.56 20.59 14.54
N ALA A 255 4.22 20.52 15.71
CA ALA A 255 5.27 19.52 15.94
C ALA A 255 4.73 18.08 15.93
N ARG A 256 3.55 17.84 16.52
CA ARG A 256 2.90 16.51 16.46
C ARG A 256 2.51 16.14 15.03
N THR A 257 1.89 17.07 14.31
CA THR A 257 1.49 16.86 12.91
C THR A 257 2.71 16.59 12.02
N TYR A 258 3.81 17.35 12.18
CA TYR A 258 5.07 17.08 11.49
C TYR A 258 5.55 15.64 11.76
N ASN A 259 5.59 15.23 13.02
CA ASN A 259 6.06 13.89 13.39
C ASN A 259 5.20 12.78 12.80
N GLN A 260 3.89 12.98 12.75
CA GLN A 260 2.98 12.00 12.17
C GLN A 260 3.20 11.88 10.67
N ILE A 261 3.17 13.00 9.95
CA ILE A 261 3.32 13.02 8.48
C ILE A 261 4.67 12.43 8.06
N GLU A 262 5.77 12.85 8.69
CA GLU A 262 7.09 12.35 8.29
C GLU A 262 7.27 10.87 8.64
N TYR A 263 6.72 10.42 9.78
CA TYR A 263 6.76 9.00 10.13
C TYR A 263 5.92 8.15 9.17
N GLU A 264 4.72 8.57 8.81
CA GLU A 264 3.86 7.89 7.82
C GLU A 264 4.53 7.84 6.45
N LYS A 265 5.18 8.92 6.03
CA LYS A 265 5.95 8.97 4.80
C LYS A 265 7.08 7.94 4.79
N LEU A 266 7.90 7.88 5.83
CA LEU A 266 8.97 6.89 5.96
C LEU A 266 8.43 5.46 5.92
N TYR A 267 7.30 5.23 6.59
CA TYR A 267 6.64 3.94 6.60
C TYR A 267 6.14 3.52 5.21
N ASN A 268 5.53 4.46 4.48
CA ASN A 268 5.06 4.24 3.11
C ASN A 268 6.22 4.01 2.15
N GLU A 269 7.34 4.72 2.30
CA GLU A 269 8.55 4.47 1.51
C GLU A 269 9.09 3.04 1.74
N ALA A 270 9.06 2.55 2.99
CA ALA A 270 9.44 1.17 3.28
C ALA A 270 8.47 0.16 2.66
N LYS A 271 7.14 0.37 2.79
CA LYS A 271 6.12 -0.48 2.14
C LYS A 271 6.31 -0.52 0.62
N ASN A 272 6.55 0.64 0.00
CA ASN A 272 6.81 0.73 -1.44
C ASN A 272 8.09 0.00 -1.85
N SER A 273 9.13 -0.01 -1.00
CA SER A 273 10.34 -0.79 -1.27
C SER A 273 10.09 -2.31 -1.25
N ILE A 274 9.10 -2.79 -0.50
CA ILE A 274 8.65 -4.18 -0.58
C ILE A 274 7.90 -4.42 -1.90
N TYR A 275 6.96 -3.53 -2.26
CA TYR A 275 6.20 -3.65 -3.51
C TYR A 275 7.09 -3.63 -4.75
N SER A 276 8.19 -2.87 -4.76
CA SER A 276 9.08 -2.83 -5.93
C SER A 276 9.80 -4.15 -6.23
N HIS A 277 9.73 -5.14 -5.32
CA HIS A 277 10.34 -6.46 -5.51
C HIS A 277 9.41 -7.50 -6.15
N PHE A 278 8.14 -7.16 -6.47
CA PHE A 278 7.22 -8.09 -7.16
C PHE A 278 6.14 -7.42 -8.01
#